data_AF-A0A3M2ATR1-F1
#
_entry.id   AF-A0A3M2ATR1-F1
#
_cell.length_a   1.000
_cell.length_b   1.000
_cell.length_c   1.000
_cell.angle_alpha   90.00
_cell.angle_beta   90.00
_cell.angle_gamma   90.00
#
_symmetry.space_group_name_H-M   'P 1'
#
loop_
_entity.id
_entity.type
_entity.pdbx_description
1 polymer ?
#
loop_
_entity_poly.entity_id
_entity_poly.type
_entity_poly.pdbx_seq_one_letter_code
_entity_poly.pdbx_strand_id
1 'polypeptide(L)'
;MPRYEGMTWLMILGIALMLIGGLVSAICTLGGIANFARWGDSTLMFIAVLGYMTLFAGMLIVGGVSLYGLWTHRKRFEGPPRTLENVYVVACTAVDKQTGETVYYWHNYPDPMVFYVRLREPNGRENEYETAREVFETVMEGAYGTAVCQGLWLCRFEARRGEWTRHYASLDREPDRDRNS
;
A
#
# COMPACT_ATOMS: atom_id res chain seq x y z
N MET A 1 -6.53 -6.10 6.42
CA MET A 1 -6.06 -5.42 5.19
C MET A 1 -7.19 -4.71 4.42
N PRO A 2 -8.10 -3.92 5.06
CA PRO A 2 -9.30 -3.39 4.38
C PRO A 2 -9.07 -2.16 3.48
N ARG A 3 -7.89 -1.53 3.50
CA ARG A 3 -7.65 -0.24 2.81
C ARG A 3 -7.42 -0.37 1.31
N TYR A 4 -6.88 -1.50 0.86
CA TYR A 4 -6.55 -1.72 -0.56
C TYR A 4 -7.77 -2.15 -1.38
N GLU A 5 -8.72 -2.87 -0.77
CA GLU A 5 -9.95 -3.33 -1.43
C GLU A 5 -10.80 -2.17 -1.96
N GLY A 6 -10.93 -1.09 -1.18
CA GLY A 6 -11.68 0.10 -1.60
C GLY A 6 -11.04 0.82 -2.80
N MET A 7 -9.71 0.91 -2.85
CA MET A 7 -9.02 1.56 -3.97
C MET A 7 -9.12 0.73 -5.26
N THR A 8 -8.98 -0.60 -5.15
CA THR A 8 -9.15 -1.52 -6.28
C THR A 8 -10.57 -1.45 -6.84
N TRP A 9 -11.59 -1.40 -5.97
CA TRP A 9 -12.99 -1.27 -6.41
C TRP A 9 -13.24 0.04 -7.16
N LEU A 10 -12.71 1.16 -6.66
CA LEU A 10 -12.83 2.47 -7.33
C LEU A 10 -12.15 2.47 -8.71
N MET A 11 -11.00 1.81 -8.85
CA MET A 11 -10.33 1.65 -10.14
C MET A 11 -11.18 0.85 -11.13
N ILE A 12 -11.75 -0.29 -10.69
CA ILE A 12 -12.62 -1.12 -11.53
C ILE A 12 -13.85 -0.34 -11.97
N LEU A 13 -14.49 0.38 -11.05
CA LEU A 13 -15.66 1.22 -11.33
C LEU A 13 -15.32 2.32 -12.35
N GLY A 14 -14.20 3.01 -12.16
CA GLY A 14 -13.73 4.05 -13.07
C GLY A 14 -13.49 3.51 -14.48
N ILE A 15 -12.81 2.36 -14.59
CA ILE A 15 -12.56 1.69 -15.87
C ILE A 15 -13.88 1.26 -16.53
N ALA A 16 -14.81 0.67 -15.77
CA ALA A 16 -16.11 0.26 -16.28
C ALA A 16 -16.91 1.45 -16.83
N LEU A 17 -16.93 2.59 -16.12
CA LEU A 17 -17.57 3.83 -16.58
C LEU A 17 -16.91 4.38 -17.85
N MET A 18 -15.58 4.32 -17.96
CA MET A 18 -14.87 4.73 -19.17
C MET A 18 -15.25 3.86 -20.38
N LEU A 19 -15.33 2.53 -20.20
CA LEU A 19 -15.71 1.61 -21.26
C LEU A 19 -17.16 1.80 -21.70
N ILE A 20 -18.10 1.88 -20.75
CA ILE A 20 -19.52 2.08 -21.03
C ILE A 20 -19.75 3.44 -21.67
N GLY A 21 -19.24 4.52 -21.06
CA GLY A 21 -19.39 5.88 -21.58
C GLY A 21 -18.73 6.05 -22.95
N GLY A 22 -17.55 5.45 -23.15
CA GLY A 22 -16.83 5.46 -24.42
C GLY A 22 -17.56 4.72 -25.53
N LEU A 23 -18.11 3.54 -25.24
CA LEU A 23 -18.86 2.76 -26.21
C LEU A 23 -20.17 3.45 -26.59
N VAL A 24 -20.93 3.93 -25.60
CA VAL A 24 -22.20 4.64 -25.83
C VAL A 24 -21.96 5.92 -26.63
N SER A 25 -20.98 6.74 -26.24
CA SER A 25 -20.66 7.95 -26.99
C SER A 25 -20.22 7.65 -28.42
N ALA A 26 -19.32 6.67 -28.64
CA ALA A 26 -18.86 6.32 -29.98
C ALA A 26 -20.02 5.87 -30.90
N ILE A 27 -20.88 4.97 -30.42
CA ILE A 27 -22.04 4.47 -31.20
C ILE A 27 -23.03 5.60 -31.48
N CYS A 28 -23.37 6.40 -30.46
CA CYS A 28 -24.34 7.48 -30.60
C CYS A 28 -23.81 8.66 -31.44
N THR A 29 -22.51 8.94 -31.42
CA THR A 29 -21.90 9.96 -32.29
C THR A 29 -21.90 9.51 -33.74
N LEU A 30 -21.47 8.28 -34.04
CA LEU A 30 -21.49 7.75 -35.42
C LEU A 30 -22.92 7.66 -35.96
N GLY A 31 -23.85 7.11 -35.17
CA GLY A 31 -25.26 7.02 -35.52
C GLY A 31 -25.91 8.40 -35.63
N GLY A 32 -25.59 9.31 -34.72
CA GLY A 32 -26.14 10.67 -34.67
C GLY A 32 -25.73 11.51 -35.87
N ILE A 33 -24.46 11.46 -36.29
CA ILE A 33 -23.99 12.15 -37.50
C ILE A 33 -24.75 11.64 -38.73
N ALA A 34 -24.88 10.32 -38.87
CA ALA A 34 -25.57 9.71 -40.01
C ALA A 34 -27.08 10.03 -40.03
N ASN A 35 -27.71 10.07 -38.86
CA ASN A 35 -29.15 10.32 -38.74
C ASN A 35 -29.48 11.80 -38.91
N PHE A 36 -28.66 12.70 -38.33
CA PHE A 36 -28.79 14.14 -38.49
C PHE A 36 -28.65 14.56 -39.97
N ALA A 37 -27.69 13.97 -40.69
CA ALA A 37 -27.48 14.27 -42.11
C ALA A 37 -28.66 13.84 -43.02
N ARG A 38 -29.41 12.81 -42.63
CA ARG A 38 -30.51 12.26 -43.42
C ARG A 38 -31.89 12.80 -43.03
N TRP A 39 -32.14 13.00 -41.73
CA TRP A 39 -33.48 13.27 -41.18
C TRP A 39 -33.53 14.54 -40.31
N GLY A 40 -32.38 15.15 -39.99
CA GLY A 40 -32.31 16.34 -39.13
C GLY A 40 -32.56 16.07 -37.64
N ASP A 41 -32.62 14.81 -37.20
CA ASP A 41 -32.86 14.45 -35.79
C ASP A 41 -31.56 14.52 -34.97
N SER A 42 -31.58 15.27 -33.86
CA SER A 42 -30.45 15.48 -32.95
C SER A 42 -30.49 14.61 -31.68
N THR A 43 -31.48 13.74 -31.53
CA THR A 43 -31.68 12.95 -30.29
C THR A 43 -30.47 12.08 -29.94
N LEU A 44 -29.85 11.43 -30.94
CA LEU A 44 -28.65 10.61 -30.73
C LEU A 44 -27.43 11.42 -30.32
N MET A 45 -27.31 12.67 -30.78
CA MET A 45 -26.22 13.56 -30.37
C MET A 45 -26.35 13.94 -28.89
N PHE A 46 -27.57 14.13 -28.38
CA PHE A 46 -27.80 14.39 -26.97
C PHE A 46 -27.39 13.20 -26.09
N ILE A 47 -27.72 11.98 -26.50
CA ILE A 47 -27.30 10.76 -25.80
C ILE A 47 -25.77 10.60 -25.84
N ALA A 48 -25.12 10.97 -26.94
CA ALA A 48 -23.67 10.95 -27.04
C ALA A 48 -23.00 11.87 -26.00
N VAL A 49 -23.57 13.05 -25.72
CA VAL A 49 -23.08 13.96 -24.67
C VAL A 49 -23.11 13.29 -23.30
N LEU A 50 -24.20 12.58 -22.95
CA LEU A 50 -24.27 11.81 -21.70
C LEU A 50 -23.20 10.70 -21.66
N GLY A 51 -22.94 10.05 -22.79
CA GLY A 51 -21.85 9.09 -22.94
C GLY A 51 -20.48 9.72 -22.64
N TYR A 52 -20.18 10.89 -23.21
CA TYR A 52 -18.93 11.62 -22.96
C TYR A 52 -18.79 12.08 -21.51
N MET A 53 -19.88 12.56 -20.88
CA MET A 53 -19.87 12.92 -19.46
C MET A 53 -19.56 11.70 -18.59
N THR A 54 -20.13 10.55 -18.91
CA THR A 54 -19.88 9.29 -18.19
C THR A 54 -18.42 8.83 -18.36
N LEU A 55 -17.88 8.91 -19.58
CA LEU A 55 -16.47 8.62 -19.86
C LEU A 55 -15.54 9.54 -19.06
N PHE A 56 -15.84 10.85 -19.05
CA PHE A 56 -15.03 11.83 -18.35
C PHE A 56 -15.07 11.61 -16.82
N ALA A 57 -16.24 11.28 -16.27
CA ALA A 57 -16.36 10.91 -14.86
C ALA A 57 -15.50 9.69 -14.52
N GLY A 58 -15.51 8.64 -15.36
CA GLY A 58 -14.63 7.48 -15.19
C GLY A 58 -13.14 7.85 -15.21
N MET A 59 -12.74 8.72 -16.14
CA MET A 59 -11.36 9.20 -16.25
C MET A 59 -10.90 9.99 -15.01
N LEU A 60 -11.77 10.83 -14.45
CA LEU A 60 -11.49 11.56 -13.21
C LEU A 60 -11.29 10.63 -12.01
N ILE A 61 -12.09 9.56 -11.90
CA ILE A 61 -11.94 8.57 -10.82
C ILE A 61 -10.58 7.88 -10.93
N VAL A 62 -10.26 7.32 -12.11
CA VAL A 62 -9.00 6.60 -12.34
C VAL A 62 -7.78 7.51 -12.14
N GLY A 63 -7.84 8.72 -12.71
CA GLY A 63 -6.79 9.73 -12.56
C GLY A 63 -6.61 10.16 -11.11
N GLY A 64 -7.70 10.42 -10.39
CA GLY A 64 -7.69 10.81 -8.99
C GLY A 64 -7.09 9.73 -8.07
N VAL A 65 -7.50 8.47 -8.23
CA VAL A 65 -6.96 7.35 -7.43
C VAL A 65 -5.47 7.15 -7.71
N SER A 66 -5.06 7.26 -8.96
CA SER A 66 -3.66 7.11 -9.37
C SER A 66 -2.78 8.23 -8.82
N LEU A 67 -3.23 9.50 -8.90
CA LEU A 67 -2.56 10.65 -8.30
C LEU A 67 -2.46 10.52 -6.79
N TYR A 68 -3.55 10.13 -6.13
CA TYR A 68 -3.57 9.91 -4.69
C TYR A 68 -2.61 8.79 -4.26
N GLY A 69 -2.59 7.68 -5.00
CA GLY A 69 -1.65 6.57 -4.77
C GLY A 69 -0.20 7.01 -4.89
N LEU A 70 0.14 7.74 -5.96
CA LEU A 70 1.48 8.28 -6.17
C LEU A 70 1.87 9.28 -5.08
N TRP A 71 0.97 10.17 -4.70
CA TRP A 71 1.20 11.15 -3.64
C TRP A 71 1.44 10.48 -2.29
N THR A 72 0.62 9.49 -1.94
CA THR A 72 0.77 8.70 -0.72
C THR A 72 2.09 7.95 -0.71
N HIS A 73 2.48 7.37 -1.84
CA HIS A 73 3.77 6.69 -1.97
C HIS A 73 4.95 7.64 -1.78
N ARG A 74 4.90 8.86 -2.34
CA ARG A 74 5.95 9.87 -2.14
C ARG A 74 6.06 10.29 -0.67
N LYS A 75 4.94 10.41 0.02
CA LYS A 75 4.88 10.82 1.43
C LYS A 75 5.16 9.70 2.43
N ARG A 76 5.41 8.46 1.99
CA ARG A 76 5.57 7.30 2.88
C ARG A 76 6.74 7.43 3.87
N PHE A 77 7.73 8.25 3.55
CA PHE A 77 8.91 8.53 4.38
C PHE A 77 8.86 9.90 5.07
N GLU A 78 7.82 10.69 4.79
CA GLU A 78 7.65 12.01 5.40
C GLU A 78 6.97 11.84 6.76
N GLY A 79 7.57 12.44 7.79
CA GLY A 79 7.02 12.46 9.13
C GLY A 79 8.04 12.98 10.14
N PRO A 80 7.61 13.47 11.31
CA PRO A 80 8.54 13.71 12.41
C PRO A 80 9.14 12.38 12.88
N PRO A 81 10.41 12.36 13.28
CA PRO A 81 11.01 11.20 13.94
C PRO A 81 10.15 10.80 15.16
N ARG A 82 9.78 9.51 15.22
CA ARG A 82 9.06 8.90 16.33
C ARG A 82 9.91 7.82 16.96
N THR A 83 9.99 7.84 18.29
CA THR A 83 10.64 6.78 19.06
C THR A 83 9.58 5.77 19.48
N LEU A 84 9.77 4.52 19.07
CA LEU A 84 8.95 3.37 19.44
C LEU A 84 9.75 2.53 20.44
N GLU A 85 9.37 2.63 21.70
CA GLU A 85 9.95 1.79 22.75
C GLU A 85 9.35 0.38 22.71
N ASN A 86 10.07 -0.60 23.27
CA ASN A 86 9.52 -1.93 23.55
C ASN A 86 9.03 -2.67 22.29
N VAL A 87 9.73 -2.49 21.18
CA VAL A 87 9.42 -3.14 19.89
C VAL A 87 10.12 -4.48 19.75
N TYR A 88 9.46 -5.42 19.09
CA TYR A 88 9.99 -6.74 18.76
C TYR A 88 10.22 -6.88 17.25
N VAL A 89 11.39 -7.37 16.85
CA VAL A 89 11.74 -7.61 15.45
C VAL A 89 11.19 -8.97 15.04
N VAL A 90 10.16 -8.96 14.18
CA VAL A 90 9.48 -10.17 13.72
C VAL A 90 10.25 -10.84 12.58
N ALA A 91 10.71 -10.06 11.61
CA ALA A 91 11.40 -10.56 10.41
C ALA A 91 12.29 -9.47 9.80
N CYS A 92 13.36 -9.90 9.13
CA CYS A 92 14.31 -9.07 8.40
C CYS A 92 14.41 -9.60 6.96
N THR A 93 14.04 -8.78 5.99
CA THR A 93 13.97 -9.18 4.58
C THR A 93 14.84 -8.26 3.73
N ALA A 94 15.72 -8.84 2.90
CA ALA A 94 16.41 -8.10 1.85
C ALA A 94 15.76 -8.41 0.50
N VAL A 95 15.52 -7.38 -0.31
CA VAL A 95 14.87 -7.49 -1.61
C VAL A 95 15.76 -6.85 -2.67
N ASP A 96 16.00 -7.56 -3.77
CA ASP A 96 16.69 -6.98 -4.92
C ASP A 96 15.76 -5.96 -5.59
N LYS A 97 16.27 -4.73 -5.80
CA LYS A 97 15.50 -3.63 -6.38
C LYS A 97 15.13 -3.86 -7.84
N GLN A 98 15.89 -4.69 -8.57
CA GLN A 98 15.66 -4.96 -9.98
C GLN A 98 14.64 -6.07 -10.20
N THR A 99 14.85 -7.21 -9.53
CA THR A 99 14.00 -8.40 -9.70
C THR A 99 12.79 -8.38 -8.78
N GLY A 100 12.88 -7.68 -7.64
CA GLY A 100 11.86 -7.74 -6.59
C GLY A 100 11.89 -9.05 -5.80
N GLU A 101 12.90 -9.89 -6.01
CA GLU A 101 13.02 -11.17 -5.31
C GLU A 101 13.63 -11.00 -3.92
N THR A 102 13.14 -11.80 -2.97
CA THR A 102 13.69 -11.88 -1.63
C THR A 102 15.02 -12.62 -1.65
N VAL A 103 16.08 -11.97 -1.15
CA VAL A 103 17.44 -12.51 -1.13
C VAL A 103 17.82 -12.92 0.29
N TYR A 104 17.96 -14.23 0.53
CA TYR A 104 18.35 -14.76 1.84
C TYR A 104 19.82 -14.53 2.18
N TYR A 105 20.72 -14.63 1.19
CA TYR A 105 22.17 -14.45 1.35
C TYR A 105 22.61 -13.08 0.83
N TRP A 106 22.00 -12.03 1.34
CA TRP A 106 22.17 -10.65 0.89
C TRP A 106 23.62 -10.14 0.98
N HIS A 107 24.46 -10.69 1.88
CA HIS A 107 25.88 -10.30 2.00
C HIS A 107 26.71 -10.49 0.72
N ASN A 108 26.33 -11.46 -0.13
CA ASN A 108 27.08 -11.82 -1.34
C ASN A 108 26.48 -11.22 -2.62
N TYR A 109 25.36 -10.49 -2.51
CA TYR A 109 24.65 -9.97 -3.67
C TYR A 109 25.19 -8.58 -4.06
N PRO A 110 25.40 -8.31 -5.35
CA PRO A 110 25.78 -6.97 -5.80
C PRO A 110 24.63 -5.97 -5.62
N ASP A 111 24.95 -4.73 -5.23
CA ASP A 111 24.00 -3.62 -5.10
C ASP A 111 23.29 -3.32 -6.44
N PRO A 112 21.99 -2.93 -6.43
CA PRO A 112 21.27 -2.30 -5.31
C PRO A 112 20.17 -3.15 -4.65
N MET A 113 20.26 -3.34 -3.33
CA MET A 113 19.23 -3.98 -2.50
C MET A 113 18.41 -2.97 -1.66
N VAL A 114 17.20 -3.37 -1.28
CA VAL A 114 16.34 -2.67 -0.32
C VAL A 114 16.13 -3.56 0.90
N PHE A 115 16.31 -3.01 2.09
CA PHE A 115 16.23 -3.75 3.35
C PHE A 115 14.95 -3.38 4.09
N TYR A 116 14.20 -4.40 4.49
CA TYR A 116 12.94 -4.29 5.22
C TYR A 116 13.05 -4.96 6.59
N VAL A 117 12.54 -4.28 7.61
CA VAL A 117 12.44 -4.81 8.97
C VAL A 117 10.98 -4.75 9.40
N ARG A 118 10.39 -5.90 9.73
CA ARG A 118 9.05 -5.99 10.29
C ARG A 118 9.12 -5.90 11.81
N LEU A 119 8.55 -4.83 12.37
CA LEU A 119 8.49 -4.58 13.80
C LEU A 119 7.07 -4.80 14.31
N ARG A 120 6.96 -5.53 15.42
CA ARG A 120 5.75 -5.59 16.25
C ARG A 120 5.83 -4.51 17.32
N GLU A 121 4.91 -3.55 17.23
CA GLU A 121 4.77 -2.44 18.16
C GLU A 121 4.11 -2.90 19.48
N PRO A 122 4.24 -2.12 20.58
CA PRO A 122 3.61 -2.44 21.87
C PRO A 122 2.08 -2.59 21.83
N ASN A 123 1.44 -1.95 20.85
CA ASN A 123 0.00 -2.07 20.59
C ASN A 123 -0.38 -3.39 19.87
N GLY A 124 0.57 -4.28 19.63
CA GLY A 124 0.39 -5.55 18.90
C GLY A 124 0.33 -5.40 17.37
N ARG A 125 0.44 -4.18 16.83
CA ARG A 125 0.45 -3.94 15.38
C ARG A 125 1.81 -4.29 14.80
N GLU A 126 1.79 -4.96 13.67
CA GLU A 126 3.00 -5.22 12.88
C GLU A 126 3.08 -4.25 11.72
N ASN A 127 4.19 -3.54 11.62
CA ASN A 127 4.47 -2.62 10.53
C ASN A 127 5.84 -2.94 9.94
N GLU A 128 5.95 -2.79 8.63
CA GLU A 128 7.18 -3.05 7.87
C GLU A 128 7.85 -1.73 7.53
N TYR A 129 9.15 -1.65 7.84
CA TYR A 129 9.95 -0.44 7.73
C TYR A 129 11.12 -0.67 6.79
N GLU A 130 11.33 0.25 5.85
CA GLU A 130 12.56 0.28 5.05
C GLU A 130 13.71 0.85 5.85
N THR A 131 14.93 0.38 5.62
CA THR A 131 16.09 0.84 6.37
C THR A 131 17.36 0.85 5.55
N ALA A 132 18.36 1.58 6.05
CA ALA A 132 19.71 1.57 5.48
C ALA A 132 20.42 0.26 5.85
N ARG A 133 21.37 -0.17 5.01
CA ARG A 133 22.13 -1.40 5.22
C ARG A 133 22.81 -1.43 6.59
N GLU A 134 23.37 -0.30 7.01
CA GLU A 134 24.10 -0.16 8.27
C GLU A 134 23.18 -0.40 9.47
N VAL A 135 21.92 0.05 9.38
CA VAL A 135 20.92 -0.20 10.42
C VAL A 135 20.46 -1.65 10.36
N PHE A 136 20.22 -2.19 9.16
CA PHE A 136 19.83 -3.59 8.97
C PHE A 136 20.85 -4.56 9.59
N GLU A 137 22.14 -4.31 9.40
CA GLU A 137 23.25 -5.09 9.99
C GLU A 137 23.25 -5.09 11.53
N THR A 138 22.68 -4.06 12.18
CA THR A 138 22.55 -4.00 13.64
C THR A 138 21.28 -4.67 14.17
N VAL A 139 20.33 -4.96 13.30
CA VAL A 139 19.03 -5.53 13.64
C VAL A 139 19.07 -7.05 13.43
N MET A 140 18.64 -7.79 14.43
CA MET A 140 18.53 -9.25 14.35
C MET A 140 17.06 -9.67 14.47
N GLU A 141 16.64 -10.66 13.70
CA GLU A 141 15.34 -11.28 13.88
C GLU A 141 15.20 -11.80 15.32
N GLY A 142 14.04 -11.57 15.93
CA GLY A 142 13.80 -11.90 17.32
C GLY A 142 14.42 -10.93 18.33
N ALA A 143 15.12 -9.87 17.90
CA ALA A 143 15.61 -8.86 18.82
C ALA A 143 14.46 -8.02 19.41
N TYR A 144 14.67 -7.53 20.63
CA TYR A 144 13.78 -6.60 21.31
C TYR A 144 14.54 -5.31 21.62
N GLY A 145 13.88 -4.16 21.49
CA GLY A 145 14.59 -2.89 21.62
C GLY A 145 13.74 -1.65 21.48
N THR A 146 14.44 -0.55 21.23
CA THR A 146 13.85 0.75 20.91
C THR A 146 14.18 1.08 19.46
N ALA A 147 13.17 1.43 18.67
CA ALA A 147 13.31 1.86 17.29
C ALA A 147 13.05 3.35 17.16
N VAL A 148 13.85 4.05 16.35
CA VAL A 148 13.55 5.41 15.91
C VAL A 148 13.16 5.34 14.45
N CYS A 149 11.90 5.69 14.16
CA CYS A 149 11.34 5.62 12.82
C CYS A 149 10.92 7.01 12.33
N GLN A 150 11.02 7.25 11.03
CA GLN A 150 10.50 8.42 10.35
C GLN A 150 9.55 7.97 9.23
N GLY A 151 8.23 8.09 9.47
CA GLY A 151 7.24 7.45 8.60
C GLY A 151 7.40 5.92 8.58
N LEU A 152 7.66 5.36 7.39
CA LEU A 152 8.01 3.96 7.14
C LEU A 152 9.53 3.72 6.97
N TRP A 153 10.37 4.68 7.33
CA TRP A 153 11.82 4.50 7.37
C TRP A 153 12.28 4.21 8.80
N LEU A 154 13.07 3.16 9.02
CA LEU A 154 13.73 2.86 10.28
C LEU A 154 15.10 3.55 10.28
N CYS A 155 15.24 4.59 11.10
CA CYS A 155 16.46 5.39 11.19
C CYS A 155 17.51 4.75 12.11
N ARG A 156 17.06 4.12 13.20
CA ARG A 156 17.94 3.53 14.22
C ARG A 156 17.21 2.45 14.98
N PHE A 157 17.94 1.40 15.37
CA PHE A 157 17.47 0.39 16.30
C PHE A 157 18.49 0.19 17.42
N GLU A 158 18.02 0.15 18.66
CA GLU A 158 18.82 -0.13 19.84
C GLU A 158 18.30 -1.41 20.49
N ALA A 159 19.05 -2.51 20.31
CA ALA A 159 18.75 -3.76 20.98
C ALA A 159 18.90 -3.60 22.50
N ARG A 160 17.85 -3.93 23.25
CA ARG A 160 17.88 -3.90 24.71
C ARG A 160 18.55 -5.18 25.20
N ARG A 161 19.82 -5.09 25.61
CA ARG A 161 20.51 -6.18 26.32
C ARG A 161 20.05 -6.22 27.78
N GLY A 162 19.04 -7.02 28.10
CA GLY A 162 18.64 -7.26 29.50
C GLY A 162 17.33 -8.03 29.69
N GLU A 163 17.40 -9.09 30.50
CA GLU A 163 16.32 -9.90 31.11
C GLU A 163 15.13 -10.32 30.24
N TRP A 164 15.41 -11.20 29.28
CA TRP A 164 14.42 -11.80 28.38
C TRP A 164 13.39 -12.75 29.03
N THR A 165 13.55 -13.13 30.31
CA THR A 165 12.93 -14.38 30.80
C THR A 165 11.59 -14.24 31.52
N ARG A 166 11.14 -13.04 31.94
CA ARG A 166 9.93 -12.94 32.80
C ARG A 166 8.66 -12.47 32.10
N HIS A 167 8.73 -11.59 31.09
CA HIS A 167 7.52 -10.92 30.62
C HIS A 167 6.74 -11.68 29.54
N TYR A 168 7.41 -12.49 28.71
CA TYR A 168 6.73 -13.37 27.75
C TYR A 168 6.24 -14.68 28.37
N ALA A 169 6.92 -15.20 29.40
CA ALA A 169 6.44 -16.34 30.17
C ALA A 169 5.11 -16.08 30.89
N SER A 170 4.74 -14.81 31.13
CA SER A 170 3.41 -14.45 31.64
C SER A 170 2.38 -14.24 30.53
N LEU A 171 2.78 -13.75 29.35
CA LEU A 171 1.86 -13.52 28.23
C LEU A 171 1.48 -14.81 27.49
N ASP A 172 2.39 -15.79 27.42
CA ASP A 172 2.11 -17.12 26.84
C ASP A 172 1.40 -18.07 27.81
N ARG A 173 1.28 -17.72 29.11
CA ARG A 173 0.60 -18.54 30.12
C ARG A 173 -0.87 -18.23 30.32
N GLU A 174 -1.41 -17.25 29.61
CA GLU A 174 -2.81 -16.85 29.75
C GLU A 174 -3.65 -17.07 28.47
N PRO A 175 -3.78 -18.33 28.01
CA PRO A 175 -4.96 -18.71 27.23
C PRO A 175 -5.60 -19.98 27.79
N ASP A 176 -6.52 -19.88 28.76
CA ASP A 176 -7.70 -20.78 28.83
C ASP A 176 -8.61 -20.64 30.07
N ARG A 177 -8.38 -19.73 31.02
CA ARG A 177 -9.15 -19.78 32.27
C ARG A 177 -10.61 -19.36 32.19
N ASP A 178 -11.04 -18.71 31.11
CA ASP A 178 -12.38 -18.11 31.01
C ASP A 178 -13.30 -18.76 29.95
N ARG A 179 -12.97 -19.97 29.45
CA ARG A 179 -13.81 -20.68 28.45
C ARG A 179 -14.83 -21.68 29.01
N ASN A 180 -14.92 -21.87 30.33
CA ASN A 180 -15.84 -22.83 30.97
C ASN A 180 -16.65 -22.24 32.14
N SER A 181 -17.34 -21.11 31.93
CA SER A 181 -18.41 -20.65 32.84
C SER A 181 -19.54 -19.98 32.08
#